data_AF-A0A7K5SII7-F1
#
_entry.id   AF-A0A7K5SII7-F1
#
_cell.length_a   1.000
_cell.length_b   1.000
_cell.length_c   1.000
_cell.angle_alpha   90.00
_cell.angle_beta   90.00
_cell.angle_gamma   90.00
#
_symmetry.space_group_name_H-M   'P 1'
#
loop_
_entity.id
_entity.type
_entity.pdbx_description
1 polymer ?
#
loop_
_entity_poly.entity_id
_entity_poly.type
_entity_poly.pdbx_seq_one_letter_code
_entity_poly.pdbx_strand_id
1 'polypeptide(L)'
;PPAHSRSDWIGPPDEHSNLRPVIFYAPPGESALERRLREARQEAQASNQRFWARHNRAFRQEKEEFIYSRLKAKGLEMRDESGQKATLNAEEMADFYKDFLSKNLKKHLQYNRDWYKRNFRITFLMGQVALVRALRWLRRRKKNVE
;
A
#
# COMPACT_ATOMS: atom_id res chain seq x y z
N PRO A 1 14.37 4.21 13.06
CA PRO A 1 15.66 3.82 12.43
C PRO A 1 16.81 4.46 13.22
N PRO A 2 18.01 3.84 13.26
CA PRO A 2 19.19 4.46 13.83
C PRO A 2 19.48 5.81 13.15
N ALA A 3 19.92 6.80 13.92
CA ALA A 3 20.12 8.18 13.44
C ALA A 3 21.14 8.29 12.29
N HIS A 4 22.05 7.33 12.14
CA HIS A 4 23.11 7.31 11.14
C HIS A 4 22.78 6.50 9.87
N SER A 5 21.57 5.94 9.76
CA SER A 5 21.23 5.13 8.60
C SER A 5 21.06 5.97 7.33
N ARG A 6 21.57 5.45 6.20
CA ARG A 6 21.55 6.08 4.88
C ARG A 6 20.65 5.37 3.87
N SER A 7 19.70 4.58 4.35
CA SER A 7 18.84 3.72 3.54
C SER A 7 17.38 3.87 3.97
N ASP A 8 16.46 3.57 3.05
CA ASP A 8 15.04 3.49 3.36
C ASP A 8 14.79 2.32 4.34
N TRP A 9 13.87 2.51 5.28
CA TRP A 9 13.52 1.49 6.29
C TRP A 9 12.12 0.95 6.06
N ILE A 10 12.00 -0.38 6.08
CA ILE A 10 10.73 -1.07 5.93
C ILE A 10 10.34 -1.65 7.29
N GLY A 11 9.15 -1.28 7.77
CA GLY A 11 8.61 -1.76 9.05
C GLY A 11 7.93 -3.13 8.96
N PRO A 12 7.40 -3.63 10.10
CA PRO A 12 6.49 -4.76 10.12
C PRO A 12 5.17 -4.43 9.39
N PRO A 13 4.36 -5.43 9.01
CA PRO A 13 3.04 -5.18 8.42
C PRO A 13 2.17 -4.28 9.33
N ASP A 14 1.51 -3.29 8.72
CA ASP A 14 0.54 -2.45 9.41
C ASP A 14 -0.73 -3.26 9.75
N GLU A 15 -1.29 -3.09 10.95
CA GLU A 15 -2.42 -3.87 11.45
C GLU A 15 -3.72 -3.65 10.64
N HIS A 16 -3.89 -2.46 10.07
CA HIS A 16 -5.11 -2.09 9.38
C HIS A 16 -4.99 -2.35 7.87
N SER A 17 -3.91 -1.89 7.24
CA SER A 17 -3.72 -2.01 5.80
C SER A 17 -3.06 -3.31 5.37
N ASN A 18 -2.39 -4.02 6.28
CA ASN A 18 -1.47 -5.14 6.02
C ASN A 18 -0.23 -4.78 5.18
N LEU A 19 -0.05 -3.50 4.82
CA LEU A 19 1.11 -3.03 4.07
C LEU A 19 2.24 -2.63 5.00
N ARG A 20 3.49 -2.88 4.59
CA ARG A 20 4.66 -2.45 5.36
C ARG A 20 4.85 -0.93 5.26
N PRO A 21 4.94 -0.17 6.36
CA PRO A 21 5.27 1.24 6.33
C PRO A 21 6.73 1.42 5.90
N VAL A 22 7.01 2.54 5.23
CA VAL A 22 8.36 2.87 4.76
C VAL A 22 8.77 4.23 5.30
N ILE A 23 9.92 4.29 5.96
CA ILE A 23 10.57 5.55 6.34
C ILE A 23 11.63 5.83 5.29
N PHE A 24 11.36 6.79 4.41
CA PHE A 24 12.27 7.17 3.34
C PHE A 24 13.42 8.00 3.88
N TYR A 25 14.65 7.62 3.54
CA TYR A 25 15.86 8.33 3.91
C TYR A 25 15.92 9.69 3.21
N ALA A 26 16.23 10.74 3.97
CA ALA A 26 16.46 12.08 3.48
C ALA A 26 17.97 12.40 3.60
N PRO A 27 18.73 12.39 2.48
CA PRO A 27 20.15 12.68 2.52
C PRO A 27 20.46 14.12 2.97
N PRO A 28 21.54 14.34 3.73
CA PRO A 28 22.07 15.69 3.92
C PRO A 28 22.44 16.32 2.57
N GLY A 29 21.98 17.55 2.31
CA GLY A 29 22.21 18.23 1.03
C GLY A 29 21.37 17.72 -0.14
N GLU A 30 20.24 17.07 0.12
CA GLU A 30 19.27 16.65 -0.90
C GLU A 30 18.88 17.82 -1.83
N SER A 31 19.05 17.63 -3.14
CA SER A 31 18.62 18.65 -4.10
C SER A 31 17.09 18.75 -4.17
N ALA A 32 16.56 19.88 -4.61
CA ALA A 32 15.12 20.09 -4.73
C ALA A 32 14.40 18.99 -5.57
N LEU A 33 15.08 18.48 -6.62
CA LEU A 33 14.56 17.40 -7.45
C LEU A 33 14.54 16.04 -6.72
N GLU A 34 15.59 15.73 -5.96
CA GLU A 34 15.66 14.51 -5.13
C GLU A 34 14.61 14.56 -4.02
N ARG A 35 14.43 15.72 -3.38
CA ARG A 35 13.37 15.97 -2.40
C ARG A 35 11.99 15.72 -3.00
N ARG A 36 11.73 16.28 -4.18
CA ARG A 36 10.45 16.09 -4.89
C ARG A 36 10.18 14.62 -5.21
N LEU A 37 11.21 13.84 -5.55
CA LEU A 37 11.11 12.39 -5.74
C LEU A 37 10.81 11.67 -4.41
N ARG A 38 11.49 12.02 -3.32
CA ARG A 38 11.23 11.43 -1.99
C ARG A 38 9.82 11.73 -1.51
N GLU A 39 9.38 12.98 -1.59
CA GLU A 39 8.02 13.40 -1.22
C GLU A 39 6.96 12.71 -2.07
N ALA A 40 7.18 12.57 -3.39
CA ALA A 40 6.25 11.84 -4.26
C ALA A 40 6.10 10.35 -3.84
N ARG A 41 7.21 9.70 -3.45
CA ARG A 41 7.20 8.33 -2.92
C ARG A 41 6.49 8.23 -1.57
N GLN A 42 6.75 9.17 -0.67
CA GLN A 42 6.06 9.29 0.63
C GLN A 42 4.54 9.46 0.43
N GLU A 43 4.13 10.36 -0.46
CA GLU A 43 2.72 10.62 -0.76
C GLU A 43 2.03 9.39 -1.36
N ALA A 44 2.70 8.70 -2.29
CA ALA A 44 2.18 7.46 -2.88
C ALA A 44 2.00 6.37 -1.81
N GLN A 45 2.99 6.19 -0.93
CA GLN A 45 2.90 5.21 0.15
C GLN A 45 1.79 5.55 1.16
N ALA A 46 1.66 6.82 1.55
CA ALA A 46 0.58 7.27 2.43
C ALA A 46 -0.81 7.12 1.79
N SER A 47 -0.92 7.33 0.47
CA SER A 47 -2.16 7.06 -0.28
C SER A 47 -2.49 5.56 -0.29
N ASN A 48 -1.49 4.70 -0.50
CA ASN A 48 -1.64 3.25 -0.50
C ASN A 48 -2.14 2.74 0.87
N GLN A 49 -1.45 3.16 1.93
CA GLN A 49 -1.79 2.85 3.32
C GLN A 49 -3.24 3.23 3.65
N ARG A 50 -3.66 4.46 3.34
CA ARG A 50 -5.03 4.94 3.59
C ARG A 50 -6.10 4.21 2.79
N PHE A 51 -5.78 3.79 1.55
CA PHE A 51 -6.73 3.02 0.76
C PHE A 51 -6.95 1.63 1.39
N TRP A 52 -5.87 0.88 1.62
CA TRP A 52 -5.96 -0.48 2.13
C TRP A 52 -6.44 -0.56 3.58
N ALA A 53 -6.09 0.39 4.45
CA ALA A 53 -6.66 0.45 5.80
C ALA A 53 -8.20 0.57 5.77
N ARG A 54 -8.74 1.45 4.91
CA ARG A 54 -10.19 1.62 4.76
C ARG A 54 -10.83 0.41 4.09
N HIS A 55 -10.21 -0.12 3.04
CA HIS A 55 -10.71 -1.28 2.31
C HIS A 55 -10.76 -2.53 3.19
N ASN A 56 -9.69 -2.82 3.93
CA ASN A 56 -9.62 -3.96 4.83
C ASN A 56 -10.59 -3.84 6.00
N ARG A 57 -10.80 -2.62 6.53
CA ARG A 57 -11.82 -2.38 7.54
C ARG A 57 -13.22 -2.73 7.02
N ALA A 58 -13.59 -2.22 5.84
CA ALA A 58 -14.88 -2.51 5.21
C ALA A 58 -15.02 -4.01 4.93
N PHE A 59 -13.98 -4.65 4.38
CA PHE A 59 -13.96 -6.08 4.13
C PHE A 59 -14.20 -6.90 5.40
N ARG A 60 -13.51 -6.58 6.51
CA ARG A 60 -13.69 -7.30 7.78
C ARG A 60 -15.12 -7.15 8.31
N GLN A 61 -15.67 -5.94 8.25
CA GLN A 61 -17.05 -5.64 8.69
C GLN A 61 -18.09 -6.38 7.86
N GLU A 62 -18.06 -6.21 6.53
CA GLU A 62 -19.02 -6.84 5.61
C GLU A 62 -18.92 -8.37 5.67
N LYS A 63 -17.71 -8.92 5.87
CA LYS A 63 -17.52 -10.36 6.04
C LYS A 63 -18.17 -10.88 7.32
N GLU A 64 -18.01 -10.18 8.44
CA GLU A 64 -18.62 -10.57 9.71
C GLU A 64 -20.15 -10.49 9.65
N GLU A 65 -20.71 -9.46 9.00
CA GLU A 65 -22.14 -9.33 8.76
C GLU A 65 -22.69 -10.45 7.87
N PHE A 66 -21.95 -10.81 6.80
CA PHE A 66 -22.32 -11.92 5.92
C PHE A 66 -22.34 -13.25 6.67
N ILE A 67 -21.29 -13.54 7.45
CA ILE A 67 -21.23 -14.77 8.26
C ILE A 67 -22.40 -14.82 9.25
N TYR A 68 -22.64 -13.73 9.98
CA TYR A 68 -23.74 -13.65 10.93
C TYR A 68 -25.10 -13.91 10.28
N SER A 69 -25.39 -13.25 9.15
CA SER A 69 -26.66 -13.40 8.45
C SER A 69 -26.90 -14.83 7.93
N ARG A 70 -25.87 -15.48 7.36
CA ARG A 70 -25.96 -16.87 6.89
C ARG A 70 -26.14 -17.86 8.03
N LEU A 71 -25.41 -17.70 9.14
CA LEU A 71 -25.57 -18.58 10.31
C LEU A 71 -26.97 -18.42 10.93
N LYS A 72 -27.44 -17.19 11.09
CA LYS A 72 -28.79 -16.91 11.60
C LYS A 72 -29.88 -17.51 10.71
N ALA A 73 -29.72 -17.42 9.39
CA ALA A 73 -30.67 -18.03 8.44
C ALA A 73 -30.72 -19.56 8.53
N LYS A 74 -29.63 -20.20 8.97
CA LYS A 74 -29.56 -21.64 9.26
C LYS A 74 -30.03 -22.02 10.67
N GLY A 75 -30.39 -21.04 11.50
CA GLY A 75 -30.70 -21.28 12.91
C GLY A 75 -29.48 -21.68 13.77
N LEU A 76 -28.26 -21.39 13.30
CA LEU A 76 -27.03 -21.68 14.02
C LEU A 76 -26.58 -20.48 14.84
N GLU A 77 -26.01 -20.74 16.01
CA GLU A 77 -25.38 -19.72 16.84
C GLU A 77 -24.03 -19.26 16.27
N MET A 78 -23.60 -18.06 16.65
CA MET A 78 -22.31 -17.48 16.21
C MET A 78 -21.09 -18.21 16.76
N ARG A 79 -21.28 -18.96 17.85
CA ARG A 79 -20.28 -19.83 18.42
C ARG A 79 -20.83 -21.25 18.43
N ASP A 80 -19.97 -22.20 18.13
CA ASP A 80 -20.31 -23.60 18.34
C ASP A 80 -20.32 -23.94 19.85
N GLU A 81 -20.72 -25.17 20.16
CA GLU A 81 -20.76 -25.70 21.53
C GLU A 81 -19.39 -25.65 22.23
N SER A 82 -18.28 -25.58 21.46
CA SER A 82 -16.91 -25.45 21.96
C SER A 82 -16.45 -23.99 22.12
N GLY A 83 -17.30 -23.02 21.80
CA GLY A 83 -17.03 -21.59 21.89
C GLY A 83 -16.22 -21.01 20.72
N GLN A 84 -15.93 -21.80 19.67
CA GLN A 84 -15.25 -21.32 18.48
C GLN A 84 -16.23 -20.57 17.56
N LYS A 85 -15.76 -19.55 16.85
CA LYS A 85 -16.59 -18.82 15.87
C LYS A 85 -17.04 -19.81 14.79
N ALA A 86 -18.35 -19.99 14.63
CA ALA A 86 -18.89 -20.81 13.56
C ALA A 86 -18.45 -20.25 12.20
N THR A 87 -17.87 -21.10 11.36
CA THR A 87 -17.37 -20.71 10.03
C THR A 87 -18.26 -21.27 8.93
N LEU A 88 -18.55 -20.45 7.93
CA LEU A 88 -19.21 -20.93 6.72
C LEU A 88 -18.25 -21.80 5.88
N ASN A 89 -18.81 -22.68 5.07
CA ASN A 89 -18.02 -23.46 4.13
C ASN A 89 -17.48 -22.57 2.99
N ALA A 90 -16.55 -23.12 2.19
CA ALA A 90 -15.90 -22.36 1.12
C ALA A 90 -16.87 -21.89 0.02
N GLU A 91 -17.90 -22.69 -0.28
CA GLU A 91 -18.90 -22.37 -1.31
C GLU A 91 -19.76 -21.17 -0.90
N GLU A 92 -20.22 -21.14 0.34
CA GLU A 92 -20.98 -20.02 0.90
C GLU A 92 -20.14 -18.75 1.03
N MET A 93 -18.86 -18.90 1.37
CA MET A 93 -17.94 -17.76 1.38
C MET A 93 -17.65 -17.25 -0.03
N ALA A 94 -17.76 -18.08 -1.07
CA ALA A 94 -17.56 -17.65 -2.46
C ALA A 94 -18.61 -16.63 -2.91
N ASP A 95 -19.86 -16.77 -2.45
CA ASP A 95 -20.93 -15.78 -2.69
C ASP A 95 -20.52 -14.41 -2.16
N PHE A 96 -20.03 -14.36 -0.91
CA PHE A 96 -19.53 -13.13 -0.30
C PHE A 96 -18.39 -12.52 -1.11
N TYR A 97 -17.38 -13.31 -1.49
CA TYR A 97 -16.25 -12.80 -2.24
C TYR A 97 -16.67 -12.22 -3.59
N LYS A 98 -17.54 -12.92 -4.31
CA LYS A 98 -18.07 -12.46 -5.59
C LYS A 98 -18.82 -11.14 -5.45
N ASP A 99 -19.71 -11.04 -4.48
CA ASP A 99 -20.51 -9.84 -4.23
C ASP A 99 -19.65 -8.65 -3.78
N PHE A 100 -18.75 -8.86 -2.82
CA PHE A 100 -17.84 -7.83 -2.34
C PHE A 100 -16.94 -7.28 -3.45
N LEU A 101 -16.37 -8.16 -4.29
CA LEU A 101 -15.55 -7.75 -5.44
C LEU A 101 -16.38 -6.97 -6.46
N SER A 102 -17.60 -7.42 -6.76
CA SER A 102 -18.50 -6.77 -7.73
C SER A 102 -18.88 -5.37 -7.26
N LYS A 103 -19.25 -5.23 -5.98
CA LYS A 103 -19.59 -3.94 -5.34
C LYS A 103 -18.41 -2.97 -5.33
N ASN A 104 -17.20 -3.46 -5.09
CA ASN A 104 -16.01 -2.63 -4.96
C ASN A 104 -15.21 -2.45 -6.26
N LEU A 105 -15.65 -3.03 -7.39
CA LEU A 105 -14.95 -2.99 -8.68
C LEU A 105 -14.59 -1.56 -9.11
N LYS A 106 -15.55 -0.63 -9.08
CA LYS A 106 -15.31 0.79 -9.45
C LYS A 106 -14.26 1.45 -8.56
N LYS A 107 -14.29 1.18 -7.24
CA LYS A 107 -13.31 1.70 -6.29
C LYS A 107 -11.91 1.15 -6.59
N HIS A 108 -11.79 -0.14 -6.92
CA HIS A 108 -10.52 -0.76 -7.30
C HIS A 108 -9.97 -0.20 -8.61
N LEU A 109 -10.82 0.01 -9.62
CA LEU A 109 -10.41 0.64 -10.87
C LEU A 109 -9.88 2.06 -10.65
N GLN A 110 -10.59 2.85 -9.84
CA GLN A 110 -10.14 4.21 -9.51
C GLN A 110 -8.83 4.20 -8.73
N TYR A 111 -8.71 3.32 -7.73
CA TYR A 111 -7.48 3.13 -6.98
C TYR A 111 -6.31 2.76 -7.90
N ASN A 112 -6.49 1.77 -8.80
CA ASN A 112 -5.44 1.34 -9.73
C ASN A 112 -5.03 2.49 -10.65
N ARG A 113 -6.00 3.25 -11.18
CA ARG A 113 -5.71 4.44 -12.01
C ARG A 113 -4.86 5.47 -11.26
N ASP A 114 -5.24 5.80 -10.04
CA ASP A 114 -4.50 6.75 -9.21
C ASP A 114 -3.12 6.22 -8.80
N TRP A 115 -3.03 4.92 -8.53
CA TRP A 115 -1.79 4.21 -8.24
C TRP A 115 -0.82 4.29 -9.42
N TYR A 116 -1.27 3.98 -10.64
CA TYR A 116 -0.46 4.11 -11.85
C TYR A 116 -0.03 5.54 -12.12
N LYS A 117 -0.93 6.52 -11.96
CA LYS A 117 -0.61 7.94 -12.14
C LYS A 117 0.51 8.39 -11.18
N ARG A 118 0.44 7.98 -9.91
CA ARG A 118 1.48 8.29 -8.90
C ARG A 118 2.81 7.60 -9.23
N ASN A 119 2.77 6.31 -9.60
CA ASN A 119 3.98 5.57 -9.94
C ASN A 119 4.64 6.09 -11.21
N PHE A 120 3.87 6.45 -12.23
CA PHE A 120 4.41 7.07 -13.45
C PHE A 120 5.13 8.38 -13.14
N ARG A 121 4.53 9.24 -12.30
CA ARG A 121 5.19 10.48 -11.82
C ARG A 121 6.50 10.18 -11.08
N ILE A 122 6.52 9.16 -10.22
CA ILE A 122 7.72 8.74 -9.50
C ILE A 122 8.80 8.26 -10.48
N THR A 123 8.48 7.36 -11.40
CA THR A 123 9.41 6.84 -12.41
C THR A 123 10.00 7.96 -13.26
N PHE A 124 9.16 8.93 -13.66
CA PHE A 124 9.63 10.10 -14.39
C PHE A 124 10.65 10.92 -13.58
N LEU A 125 10.34 11.23 -12.30
CA LEU A 125 11.25 11.93 -11.40
C LEU A 125 12.55 11.14 -11.14
N MET A 126 12.47 9.81 -11.04
CA MET A 126 13.65 8.94 -10.94
C MET A 126 14.56 9.10 -12.16
N GLY A 127 13.99 9.10 -13.37
CA GLY A 127 14.73 9.34 -14.61
C GLY A 127 15.42 10.70 -14.61
N GLN A 128 14.74 11.76 -14.20
CA GLN A 128 15.32 13.10 -14.10
C GLN A 128 16.48 13.16 -13.09
N VAL A 129 16.34 12.56 -11.91
CA VAL A 129 17.41 12.47 -10.90
C VAL A 129 18.60 11.70 -11.45
N ALA A 130 18.37 10.56 -12.10
CA ALA A 130 19.42 9.73 -12.70
C ALA A 130 20.21 10.50 -13.76
N LEU A 131 19.52 11.21 -14.66
CA LEU A 131 20.14 12.05 -15.68
C LEU A 131 21.01 13.15 -15.06
N VAL A 132 20.47 13.89 -14.08
CA VAL A 132 21.23 14.94 -13.39
C VAL A 132 22.48 14.39 -12.70
N ARG A 133 22.38 13.21 -12.06
CA ARG A 133 23.54 12.54 -11.44
C ARG A 133 24.58 12.13 -12.48
N ALA A 134 24.16 11.57 -13.61
CA ALA A 134 25.06 11.21 -14.71
C ALA A 134 25.80 12.42 -15.27
N LEU A 135 25.09 13.53 -15.52
CA LEU A 135 25.69 14.78 -15.99
C LEU A 135 26.70 15.36 -14.99
N ARG A 136 26.38 15.36 -13.70
CA ARG A 136 27.32 15.80 -12.64
C ARG A 136 28.57 14.91 -12.61
N TRP A 137 28.40 13.60 -12.76
CA TRP A 137 29.52 12.66 -12.79
C TRP A 137 30.43 12.89 -13.99
N LEU A 138 29.87 13.04 -15.19
CA LEU A 138 30.63 13.35 -16.41
C LEU A 138 31.43 14.65 -16.27
N ARG A 139 30.82 15.71 -15.72
CA ARG A 139 31.50 17.00 -15.49
C ARG A 139 32.67 16.88 -14.53
N ARG A 140 32.52 16.11 -13.43
CA ARG A 140 33.64 15.84 -12.49
C ARG A 140 34.76 15.06 -13.15
N ARG A 141 34.40 14.05 -13.97
CA ARG A 141 35.39 13.23 -14.68
C ARG A 141 36.22 14.08 -15.65
N LYS A 142 35.59 14.98 -16.41
CA LYS A 142 36.31 15.92 -17.30
C LYS A 142 37.28 16.82 -16.53
N LYS A 143 36.85 17.37 -15.38
CA LYS A 143 37.68 18.24 -14.52
C LYS A 143 38.88 17.53 -13.87
N ASN A 144 38.84 16.21 -13.74
CA ASN A 144 39.95 15.42 -13.19
C ASN A 144 40.97 14.97 -14.25
N VAL A 145 40.68 15.21 -15.53
CA VAL A 145 41.52 14.84 -16.68
C VAL A 145 42.27 16.06 -17.26
N GLU A 146 41.76 17.27 -17.00
CA GLU A 146 42.47 18.56 -17.19
C GLU A 146 43.29 18.91 -15.94
#